data_AF-A0A4U8U4L6-F1
#
_entry.id   AF-A0A4U8U4L6-F1
#
_cell.length_a   1.000
_cell.length_b   1.000
_cell.length_c   1.000
_cell.angle_alpha   90.00
_cell.angle_beta   90.00
_cell.angle_gamma   90.00
#
_symmetry.space_group_name_H-M   'P 1'
#
loop_
_entity.id
_entity.type
_entity.pdbx_description
1 polymer ?
#
loop_
_entity_poly.entity_id
_entity_poly.type
_entity_poly.pdbx_seq_one_letter_code
_entity_poly.pdbx_strand_id
1 'polypeptide(L)'
;MNNKQRVKKIRDHAELAQVSYFYFDLLKDSNNIPRKIYELNKQGQKIKDENSPRGYKEIEITLEHIVNQKYYNHEVLASLEKGDDIFTEMKNSAKEVFNFDKLNGEFGEIQTQRFFERYDLLIHQPNTESGFSATLFSEKENKRIQNLKK
;
A
#
# COMPACT_ATOMS: atom_id res chain seq x y z
N MET A 1 25.30 -3.73 -24.17
CA MET A 1 24.12 -3.01 -23.63
C MET A 1 24.04 -1.62 -24.27
N ASN A 2 22.99 -1.35 -25.05
CA ASN A 2 22.81 -0.06 -25.72
C ASN A 2 22.29 1.03 -24.75
N ASN A 3 22.27 2.29 -25.19
CA ASN A 3 21.85 3.43 -24.36
C ASN A 3 20.41 3.28 -23.84
N LYS A 4 19.48 2.76 -24.65
CA LYS A 4 18.09 2.52 -24.23
C LYS A 4 18.01 1.50 -23.09
N GLN A 5 18.79 0.43 -23.16
CA GLN A 5 18.87 -0.59 -22.10
C GLN A 5 19.49 -0.02 -20.82
N ARG A 6 20.51 0.85 -20.93
CA ARG A 6 21.12 1.55 -19.78
C ARG A 6 20.11 2.45 -19.08
N VAL A 7 19.39 3.29 -19.82
CA VAL A 7 18.35 4.19 -19.27
C VAL A 7 17.23 3.39 -18.60
N LYS A 8 16.76 2.31 -19.23
CA LYS A 8 15.75 1.43 -18.64
C LYS A 8 16.23 0.88 -17.28
N LYS A 9 17.45 0.34 -17.24
CA LYS A 9 18.04 -0.19 -16.00
C LYS A 9 18.10 0.86 -14.90
N ILE A 10 18.56 2.07 -15.20
CA ILE A 10 18.63 3.17 -14.21
C ILE A 10 17.24 3.49 -13.67
N ARG A 11 16.24 3.66 -14.55
CA ARG A 11 14.86 3.90 -14.15
C ARG A 11 14.33 2.80 -13.24
N ASP A 12 14.54 1.54 -13.60
CA ASP A 12 14.03 0.41 -12.81
C ASP A 12 14.67 0.36 -11.40
N HIS A 13 15.97 0.71 -11.27
CA HIS A 13 16.63 0.78 -9.96
C HIS A 13 16.16 1.99 -9.14
N ALA A 14 15.90 3.12 -9.80
CA ALA A 14 15.34 4.31 -9.16
C ALA A 14 13.92 4.03 -8.64
N GLU A 15 13.08 3.34 -9.43
CA GLU A 15 11.74 2.92 -9.01
C GLU A 15 11.82 1.98 -7.81
N LEU A 16 12.69 0.95 -7.82
CA LEU A 16 12.89 0.06 -6.67
C LEU A 16 13.31 0.82 -5.40
N ALA A 17 14.24 1.77 -5.54
CA ALA A 17 14.73 2.58 -4.43
C ALA A 17 13.65 3.56 -3.90
N GLN A 18 12.79 4.09 -4.77
CA GLN A 18 11.68 4.94 -4.34
C GLN A 18 10.62 4.13 -3.60
N VAL A 19 10.22 2.98 -4.17
CA VAL A 19 9.20 2.12 -3.56
C VAL A 19 9.62 1.63 -2.18
N SER A 20 10.92 1.42 -1.91
CA SER A 20 11.36 0.98 -0.60
C SER A 20 11.03 1.92 0.56
N TYR A 21 10.72 3.19 0.28
CA TYR A 21 10.31 4.19 1.28
C TYR A 21 8.79 4.31 1.50
N PHE A 22 7.97 3.57 0.75
CA PHE A 22 6.52 3.60 0.95
C PHE A 22 6.07 2.77 2.16
N TYR A 23 4.92 3.14 2.72
CA TYR A 23 4.42 2.61 4.00
C TYR A 23 3.69 1.26 3.83
N PHE A 24 4.45 0.21 3.53
CA PHE A 24 3.94 -1.16 3.40
C PHE A 24 3.52 -1.79 4.74
N ASP A 25 3.98 -1.22 5.84
CA ASP A 25 3.50 -1.53 7.19
C ASP A 25 2.00 -1.24 7.36
N LEU A 26 1.43 -0.29 6.59
CA LEU A 26 0.00 0.02 6.65
C LEU A 26 -0.89 -1.06 6.05
N LEU A 27 -0.34 -2.09 5.39
CA LEU A 27 -1.12 -3.22 4.86
C LEU A 27 -1.90 -3.93 5.96
N LYS A 28 -1.31 -4.06 7.15
CA LYS A 28 -1.88 -4.83 8.26
C LYS A 28 -1.64 -4.11 9.58
N ASP A 29 -2.52 -4.33 10.54
CA ASP A 29 -2.30 -3.86 11.89
C ASP A 29 -1.32 -4.75 12.66
N SER A 30 -1.06 -4.39 13.93
CA SER A 30 -0.21 -5.16 14.83
C SER A 30 -0.70 -6.59 15.12
N ASN A 31 -1.99 -6.88 14.87
CA ASN A 31 -2.59 -8.19 15.01
C ASN A 31 -2.63 -8.95 13.68
N ASN A 32 -1.92 -8.48 12.65
CA ASN A 32 -1.86 -9.07 11.32
C ASN A 32 -3.23 -9.08 10.59
N ILE A 33 -4.15 -8.19 10.98
CA ILE A 33 -5.44 -7.99 10.33
C ILE A 33 -5.25 -6.98 9.19
N PRO A 34 -5.72 -7.29 7.96
CA PRO A 34 -5.64 -6.35 6.86
C PRO A 34 -6.36 -5.04 7.16
N ARG A 35 -5.66 -3.93 6.93
CA ARG A 35 -6.24 -2.60 7.09
C ARG A 35 -7.00 -2.21 5.82
N LYS A 36 -7.85 -1.21 5.97
CA LYS A 36 -8.79 -0.79 4.94
C LYS A 36 -8.69 0.69 4.64
N ILE A 37 -9.27 1.11 3.54
CA ILE A 37 -9.55 2.50 3.18
C ILE A 37 -11.01 2.63 2.76
N TYR A 38 -11.53 3.86 2.73
CA TYR A 38 -12.84 4.10 2.14
C TYR A 38 -12.80 3.95 0.62
N GLU A 39 -13.82 3.33 0.05
CA GLU A 39 -14.00 3.39 -1.40
C GLU A 39 -14.57 4.76 -1.79
N LEU A 40 -13.93 5.37 -2.78
CA LEU A 40 -14.34 6.66 -3.32
C LEU A 40 -14.98 6.48 -4.69
N ASN A 41 -16.03 7.27 -4.94
CA ASN A 41 -16.60 7.41 -6.27
C ASN A 41 -15.65 8.20 -7.20
N LYS A 42 -16.04 8.37 -8.47
CA LYS A 42 -15.24 9.13 -9.46
C LYS A 42 -15.01 10.59 -9.08
N GLN A 43 -15.82 11.14 -8.18
CA GLN A 43 -15.76 12.50 -7.66
C GLN A 43 -14.97 12.61 -6.36
N GLY A 44 -14.38 11.50 -5.87
CA GLY A 44 -13.58 11.48 -4.64
C GLY A 44 -14.40 11.46 -3.34
N GLN A 45 -15.69 11.14 -3.41
CA GLN A 45 -16.58 11.07 -2.24
C GLN A 45 -16.74 9.62 -1.76
N LYS A 46 -16.80 9.43 -0.44
CA LYS A 46 -17.02 8.12 0.21
C LYS A 46 -18.36 7.53 -0.25
N ILE A 47 -18.33 6.27 -0.68
CA ILE A 47 -19.53 5.52 -1.08
C ILE A 47 -20.25 5.04 0.18
N LYS A 48 -21.56 5.31 0.31
CA LYS A 48 -22.36 4.83 1.45
C LYS A 48 -22.58 3.32 1.38
N ASP A 49 -22.47 2.64 2.52
CA ASP A 49 -22.77 1.22 2.69
C ASP A 49 -23.25 0.97 4.13
N GLU A 50 -24.53 0.67 4.29
CA GLU A 50 -25.17 0.46 5.59
C GLU A 50 -24.71 -0.83 6.28
N ASN A 51 -24.12 -1.77 5.53
CA ASN A 51 -23.58 -3.01 6.10
C ASN A 51 -22.18 -2.83 6.72
N SER A 52 -21.54 -1.68 6.45
CA SER A 52 -20.23 -1.37 7.00
C SER A 52 -20.34 -0.78 8.41
N PRO A 53 -19.41 -1.09 9.34
CA PRO A 53 -19.40 -0.53 10.68
C PRO A 53 -19.43 1.02 10.71
N ARG A 54 -18.89 1.65 9.67
CA ARG A 54 -18.79 3.11 9.55
C ARG A 54 -19.84 3.73 8.62
N GLY A 55 -20.78 2.95 8.09
CA GLY A 55 -21.80 3.42 7.13
C GLY A 55 -21.26 3.78 5.73
N TYR A 56 -19.99 3.48 5.46
CA TYR A 56 -19.33 3.70 4.17
C TYR A 56 -18.63 2.43 3.72
N LYS A 57 -18.59 2.23 2.41
CA LYS A 57 -17.93 1.09 1.79
C LYS A 57 -16.44 1.12 2.08
N GLU A 58 -15.92 0.03 2.63
CA GLU A 58 -14.52 -0.16 2.98
C GLU A 58 -13.90 -1.20 2.05
N ILE A 59 -12.68 -0.95 1.58
CA ILE A 59 -11.91 -1.90 0.78
C ILE A 59 -10.56 -2.17 1.44
N GLU A 60 -10.06 -3.40 1.29
CA GLU A 60 -8.75 -3.79 1.81
C GLU A 60 -7.63 -3.02 1.12
N ILE A 61 -6.60 -2.64 1.87
CA ILE A 61 -5.40 -2.00 1.33
C ILE A 61 -4.61 -3.03 0.53
N THR A 62 -4.29 -2.67 -0.71
CA THR A 62 -3.43 -3.46 -1.58
C THR A 62 -2.07 -2.76 -1.73
N LEU A 63 -1.10 -3.49 -2.28
CA LEU A 63 0.20 -2.92 -2.63
C LEU A 63 0.06 -1.73 -3.60
N GLU A 64 -0.91 -1.81 -4.51
CA GLU A 64 -1.18 -0.75 -5.47
C GLU A 64 -1.67 0.53 -4.78
N HIS A 65 -2.49 0.41 -3.73
CA HIS A 65 -2.96 1.57 -2.97
C HIS A 65 -1.79 2.31 -2.29
N ILE A 66 -0.83 1.58 -1.73
CA ILE A 66 0.32 2.17 -1.02
C ILE A 66 1.26 2.93 -1.95
N VAL A 67 1.48 2.40 -3.15
CA VAL A 67 2.48 2.94 -4.09
C VAL A 67 1.89 4.06 -4.96
N ASN A 68 0.59 4.02 -5.25
CA ASN A 68 -0.04 4.90 -6.24
C ASN A 68 -0.47 6.26 -5.66
N GLN A 69 -0.03 7.34 -6.31
CA GLN A 69 -0.33 8.72 -5.98
C GLN A 69 -1.83 9.05 -5.98
N LYS A 70 -2.65 8.29 -6.69
CA LYS A 70 -4.12 8.43 -6.64
C LYS A 70 -4.66 8.32 -5.21
N TYR A 71 -3.98 7.56 -4.35
CA TYR A 71 -4.37 7.36 -2.96
C TYR A 71 -3.53 8.21 -2.00
N TYR A 72 -2.77 9.18 -2.49
CA TYR A 72 -2.01 10.08 -1.64
C TYR A 72 -2.92 10.79 -0.63
N ASN A 73 -2.51 10.81 0.64
CA ASN A 73 -3.27 11.35 1.77
C ASN A 73 -4.60 10.64 2.06
N HIS A 74 -4.88 9.50 1.44
CA HIS A 74 -6.07 8.74 1.75
C HIS A 74 -5.95 8.13 3.15
N GLU A 75 -6.98 8.34 3.96
CA GLU A 75 -7.10 7.85 5.34
C GLU A 75 -7.13 6.32 5.38
N VAL A 76 -6.20 5.74 6.13
CA VAL A 76 -6.23 4.31 6.45
C VAL A 76 -7.08 4.11 7.68
N LEU A 77 -7.98 3.12 7.67
CA LEU A 77 -8.94 2.85 8.75
C LEU A 77 -8.32 1.98 9.84
N ALA A 78 -8.66 2.27 11.10
CA ALA A 78 -8.25 1.41 12.21
C ALA A 78 -9.05 0.10 12.20
N SER A 79 -8.45 -0.97 12.70
CA SER A 79 -9.15 -2.24 12.87
C SER A 79 -10.12 -2.17 14.05
N LEU A 80 -11.41 -2.29 13.76
CA LEU A 80 -12.46 -2.31 14.76
C LEU A 80 -12.67 -3.72 15.31
N GLU A 81 -12.92 -3.79 16.60
CA GLU A 81 -13.33 -5.03 17.28
C GLU A 81 -14.85 -5.21 17.17
N LYS A 82 -15.28 -6.47 17.05
CA LYS A 82 -16.71 -6.82 17.03
C LYS A 82 -17.21 -6.97 18.46
N GLY A 83 -18.23 -6.19 18.82
CA GLY A 83 -18.89 -6.24 20.11
C GLY A 83 -19.84 -5.06 20.27
N ASP A 84 -20.98 -5.31 20.91
CA ASP A 84 -22.06 -4.33 21.09
C ASP A 84 -22.05 -3.73 22.51
N ASP A 85 -20.97 -3.95 23.27
CA ASP A 85 -20.81 -3.42 24.62
C ASP A 85 -20.09 -2.07 24.62
N ILE A 86 -20.35 -1.28 25.67
CA ILE A 86 -19.82 0.09 25.82
C ILE A 86 -18.28 0.11 25.83
N PHE A 87 -17.61 -0.91 26.37
CA PHE A 87 -16.14 -0.92 26.38
C PHE A 87 -15.58 -1.12 24.96
N THR A 88 -16.20 -1.98 24.16
CA THR A 88 -15.84 -2.17 22.74
C THR A 88 -16.06 -0.89 21.94
N GLU A 89 -17.20 -0.21 22.12
CA GLU A 89 -17.47 1.07 21.47
C GLU A 89 -16.45 2.16 21.86
N MET A 90 -16.12 2.27 23.14
CA MET A 90 -15.12 3.23 23.63
C MET A 90 -13.73 2.93 23.06
N LYS A 91 -13.32 1.65 23.02
CA LYS A 91 -12.03 1.23 22.47
C LYS A 91 -11.92 1.50 20.98
N ASN A 92 -12.96 1.18 20.22
CA ASN A 92 -13.06 1.46 18.80
C ASN A 92 -13.01 2.97 18.53
N SER A 93 -13.78 3.75 19.30
CA SER A 93 -13.76 5.23 19.21
C SER A 93 -12.38 5.81 19.49
N ALA A 94 -11.69 5.31 20.52
CA ALA A 94 -10.32 5.73 20.83
C ALA A 94 -9.35 5.39 19.70
N LYS A 95 -9.42 4.16 19.14
CA LYS A 95 -8.59 3.76 17.99
C LYS A 95 -8.77 4.71 16.81
N GLU A 96 -10.01 5.09 16.48
CA GLU A 96 -10.27 6.03 15.39
C GLU A 96 -9.70 7.42 15.68
N VAL A 97 -9.90 7.95 16.90
CA VAL A 97 -9.41 9.30 17.27
C VAL A 97 -7.88 9.41 17.21
N PHE A 98 -7.18 8.34 17.56
CA PHE A 98 -5.71 8.30 17.55
C PHE A 98 -5.11 7.72 16.27
N ASN A 99 -5.93 7.41 15.27
CA ASN A 99 -5.45 6.90 13.99
C ASN A 99 -5.19 8.07 13.02
N PHE A 100 -3.92 8.32 12.75
CA PHE A 100 -3.48 9.40 11.87
C PHE A 100 -2.87 8.88 10.56
N ASP A 101 -3.00 7.58 10.31
CA ASP A 101 -2.31 6.92 9.22
C ASP A 101 -2.89 7.29 7.86
N LYS A 102 -2.00 7.63 6.94
CA LYS A 102 -2.34 8.01 5.58
C LYS A 102 -1.39 7.36 4.59
N LEU A 103 -1.93 7.00 3.44
CA LEU A 103 -1.13 6.49 2.33
C LEU A 103 -0.26 7.61 1.74
N ASN A 104 0.97 7.27 1.36
CA ASN A 104 1.99 8.21 0.90
C ASN A 104 2.56 7.87 -0.50
N GLY A 105 1.82 7.09 -1.30
CA GLY A 105 2.25 6.71 -2.63
C GLY A 105 2.51 7.89 -3.54
N GLU A 106 3.53 7.78 -4.39
CA GLU A 106 3.94 8.84 -5.33
C GLU A 106 3.93 8.38 -6.79
N PHE A 107 3.72 7.09 -7.06
CA PHE A 107 3.74 6.60 -8.43
C PHE A 107 2.46 6.98 -9.17
N GLY A 108 2.63 7.38 -10.44
CA GLY A 108 1.48 7.47 -11.34
C GLY A 108 0.81 6.09 -11.54
N GLU A 109 -0.45 6.09 -11.97
CA GLU A 109 -1.21 4.85 -12.16
C GLU A 109 -0.53 3.86 -13.14
N ILE A 110 -0.08 4.36 -14.29
CA ILE A 110 0.65 3.55 -15.29
C ILE A 110 2.00 3.05 -14.74
N GLN A 111 2.67 3.86 -13.92
CA GLN A 111 3.96 3.50 -13.32
C GLN A 111 3.75 2.36 -12.30
N THR A 112 2.73 2.49 -11.45
CA THR A 112 2.31 1.47 -10.48
C THR A 112 2.01 0.15 -11.16
N GLN A 113 1.18 0.17 -12.21
CA GLN A 113 0.84 -1.03 -12.99
C GLN A 113 2.10 -1.70 -13.57
N ARG A 114 2.95 -0.93 -14.26
CA ARG A 114 4.19 -1.46 -14.86
C ARG A 114 5.17 -2.00 -13.82
N PHE A 115 5.22 -1.39 -12.64
CA PHE A 115 6.06 -1.84 -11.54
C PHE A 115 5.59 -3.20 -11.04
N PHE A 116 4.31 -3.36 -10.70
CA PHE A 116 3.77 -4.64 -10.22
C PHE A 116 3.58 -5.71 -11.31
N GLU A 117 3.55 -5.34 -12.59
CA GLU A 117 3.72 -6.31 -13.70
C GLU A 117 5.12 -6.94 -13.74
N ARG A 118 6.09 -6.35 -13.04
CA ARG A 118 7.49 -6.79 -13.09
C ARG A 118 7.99 -7.29 -11.75
N TYR A 119 7.52 -6.72 -10.65
CA TYR A 119 8.04 -6.99 -9.32
C TYR A 119 6.94 -7.55 -8.42
N ASP A 120 7.29 -8.55 -7.63
CA ASP A 120 6.51 -8.99 -6.47
C ASP A 120 7.22 -8.53 -5.19
N LEU A 121 6.43 -8.08 -4.20
CA LEU A 121 6.95 -7.81 -2.87
C LEU A 121 7.25 -9.15 -2.19
N LEU A 122 8.50 -9.39 -1.81
CA LEU A 122 8.88 -10.57 -1.04
C LEU A 122 8.76 -10.31 0.46
N ILE A 123 9.41 -9.23 0.92
CA ILE A 123 9.53 -8.91 2.34
C ILE A 123 9.50 -7.39 2.48
N HIS A 124 8.72 -6.91 3.44
CA HIS A 124 8.86 -5.56 3.98
C HIS A 124 9.22 -5.66 5.45
N GLN A 125 10.29 -4.95 5.82
CA GLN A 125 10.74 -4.78 7.18
C GLN A 125 10.47 -3.32 7.55
N PRO A 126 9.53 -3.04 8.48
CA PRO A 126 9.15 -1.68 8.86
C PRO A 126 10.28 -0.97 9.61
N ASN A 127 10.22 0.35 9.73
CA ASN A 127 11.27 1.09 10.43
C ASN A 127 11.47 0.57 11.87
N THR A 128 12.70 0.18 12.20
CA THR A 128 13.11 -0.11 13.59
C THR A 128 13.38 1.18 14.36
N GLU A 129 13.62 1.07 15.67
CA GLU A 129 14.07 2.20 16.51
C GLU A 129 15.37 2.86 15.99
N SER A 130 16.16 2.15 15.19
CA SER A 130 17.36 2.69 14.54
C SER A 130 17.07 3.40 13.21
N GLY A 131 15.79 3.55 12.82
CA GLY A 131 15.37 4.20 11.56
C GLY A 131 15.67 3.39 10.30
N PHE A 132 15.91 2.08 10.43
CA PHE A 132 16.17 1.20 9.30
C PHE A 132 14.87 0.51 8.87
N SER A 133 14.51 0.66 7.60
CA SER A 133 13.53 -0.19 6.91
C SER A 133 14.18 -0.82 5.69
N ALA A 134 13.71 -2.00 5.34
CA ALA A 134 14.15 -2.69 4.14
C ALA A 134 12.95 -3.30 3.43
N THR A 135 12.85 -3.04 2.13
CA THR A 135 11.82 -3.64 1.29
C THR A 135 12.49 -4.40 0.16
N LEU A 136 12.22 -5.70 0.09
CA LEU A 136 12.79 -6.61 -0.90
C LEU A 136 11.74 -6.98 -1.94
N PHE A 137 12.05 -6.72 -3.20
CA PHE A 137 11.24 -7.12 -4.35
C PHE A 137 11.95 -8.19 -5.17
N SER A 138 11.19 -9.17 -5.66
CA SER A 138 11.64 -10.11 -6.68
C SER A 138 11.14 -9.71 -8.05
N GLU A 139 11.99 -9.80 -9.07
CA GLU A 139 11.55 -9.70 -10.45
C GLU A 139 10.79 -10.98 -10.86
N LYS A 140 9.62 -10.82 -11.47
CA LYS A 140 8.81 -11.90 -12.05
C LYS A 140 9.60 -12.60 -13.15
N GLU A 141 9.72 -13.94 -13.06
CA GLU A 141 10.59 -14.77 -13.91
C GLU A 141 10.39 -14.56 -15.43
N ASN A 142 9.18 -14.15 -15.84
CA ASN A 142 8.80 -14.03 -17.25
C ASN A 142 9.59 -12.98 -18.07
N LYS A 143 10.27 -12.00 -17.44
CA LYS A 143 10.98 -10.93 -18.18
C LYS A 143 12.50 -11.15 -18.33
N ARG A 144 13.11 -12.08 -17.57
CA ARG A 144 14.57 -12.34 -17.61
C ARG A 144 14.97 -13.39 -18.65
N ILE A 145 14.12 -14.40 -18.89
CA ILE A 145 14.38 -15.48 -19.87
C ILE A 145 14.46 -14.95 -21.31
N GLN A 146 13.76 -13.86 -21.65
CA GLN A 146 13.84 -13.25 -22.99
C GLN A 146 15.17 -12.53 -23.26
N ASN A 147 15.90 -12.11 -22.23
CA ASN A 147 17.16 -11.37 -22.37
C ASN A 147 18.41 -12.24 -22.22
N LEU A 148 18.26 -13.50 -21.79
CA LEU A 148 19.36 -14.48 -21.68
C LEU A 148 19.44 -15.43 -22.88
N LYS A 149 18.46 -15.39 -23.79
CA LYS A 149 18.43 -16.19 -25.04
C LYS A 149 18.94 -15.42 -26.27
N LYS A 150 19.77 -14.38 -26.09
CA LYS A 150 20.39 -13.63 -27.18
C LYS A 150 21.88 -13.44 -26.95
#